data_AF-A0A7X7TCI9-F1
#
_entry.id   AF-A0A7X7TCI9-F1
#
_cell.length_a   1.000
_cell.length_b   1.000
_cell.length_c   1.000
_cell.angle_alpha   90.00
_cell.angle_beta   90.00
_cell.angle_gamma   90.00
#
_symmetry.space_group_name_H-M   'P 1'
#
loop_
_entity.id
_entity.type
_entity.pdbx_description
1 polymer ?
#
loop_
_entity_poly.entity_id
_entity_poly.type
_entity_poly.pdbx_seq_one_letter_code
_entity_poly.pdbx_strand_id
1 'polypeptide(L)'
;MDCQNHQNLSLTAKDHAQNPRNYGPLDSFHGHARITGPCGDTMEFWLVVHDGKIDAATFITDGCGPSLASGSMATTLAYGRQIEDVLTLGQQDILKALEGLPKEFEHCALLAADTLHAACADYQSHPQQVYSDFEPVSHPSHGSGQDSKCATTRGQNGSASNDPHDHRKLRSRLSHIRHSVVVLSGKGGVGKSTVAVNLAAALALSGKRVGLLDVDIHGPSIPTLLGLEGERIHSDDEGIQPVEVGLLKVMSLGFLLQNPDDAVIWRGPMKMGMIQQFLEEVAWGDLDFLIIDSPPGTGDEPLSVCQLIEKLDGAVIVTTPQKVAAVDVRKSITFCRQLHVPVLGVVENMCGFVCPKCGHRTQILPSGAGSQIAKDMNVPYLGSIPMDPSIAEACDGGRVFIHHYSSSPTAGILRDIIGPILALDQTDLPKPSIETLETIKEKTMRIAIPLADGKLAMHFGHCERFALVDADPSSKTILKREDLQAPPHEPGLLPTWLGERGATVIIAGGMGQRAQALFEQRGIQVVVGASSDTPENLVHAFLAKTLQTGANICDH
;
A
#
# COMPACT_ATOMS: atom_id res chain seq x y z
N MET A 1 -10.17 2.58 -19.89
CA MET A 1 -11.06 2.08 -20.95
C MET A 1 -10.92 3.01 -22.13
N ASP A 2 -10.82 2.45 -23.32
CA ASP A 2 -10.26 3.08 -24.51
C ASP A 2 -11.00 4.31 -25.04
N CYS A 3 -10.17 5.18 -25.63
CA CYS A 3 -10.48 6.42 -26.34
C CYS A 3 -11.21 6.14 -27.69
N GLN A 4 -12.38 5.51 -27.64
CA GLN A 4 -13.15 5.14 -28.86
C GLN A 4 -14.63 5.60 -28.89
N ASN A 5 -15.07 6.56 -28.08
CA ASN A 5 -16.45 7.08 -28.12
C ASN A 5 -16.65 8.45 -28.79
N HIS A 6 -15.66 8.95 -29.55
CA HIS A 6 -15.80 10.25 -30.24
C HIS A 6 -16.61 10.19 -31.55
N GLN A 7 -17.06 9.03 -32.03
CA GLN A 7 -17.63 8.94 -33.38
C GLN A 7 -18.95 9.71 -33.57
N ASN A 8 -19.75 9.92 -32.52
CA ASN A 8 -21.09 10.55 -32.62
C ASN A 8 -21.24 11.92 -31.95
N LEU A 9 -20.15 12.58 -31.54
CA LEU A 9 -20.22 13.97 -31.05
C LEU A 9 -20.35 14.96 -32.20
N SER A 10 -21.10 16.05 -31.99
CA SER A 10 -21.14 17.21 -32.90
C SER A 10 -19.73 17.82 -33.05
N LEU A 11 -19.52 18.66 -34.08
CA LEU A 11 -18.22 19.33 -34.26
C LEU A 11 -17.89 20.22 -33.06
N THR A 12 -18.88 20.95 -32.56
CA THR A 12 -18.75 21.82 -31.39
C THR A 12 -18.44 21.02 -30.12
N ALA A 13 -19.13 19.90 -29.88
CA ALA A 13 -18.85 19.05 -28.72
C ALA A 13 -17.48 18.33 -28.81
N LYS A 14 -17.04 17.95 -30.01
CA LYS A 14 -15.68 17.40 -30.21
C LYS A 14 -14.61 18.41 -29.88
N ASP A 15 -14.78 19.65 -30.34
CA ASP A 15 -13.81 20.71 -30.09
C ASP A 15 -13.71 21.03 -28.59
N HIS A 16 -14.84 21.20 -27.90
CA HIS A 16 -14.82 21.44 -26.45
C HIS A 16 -14.32 20.24 -25.64
N ALA A 17 -14.46 19.00 -26.12
CA ALA A 17 -13.89 17.82 -25.48
C ALA A 17 -12.36 17.71 -25.64
N GLN A 18 -11.85 18.09 -26.81
CA GLN A 18 -10.42 17.96 -27.15
C GLN A 18 -9.62 19.19 -26.73
N ASN A 19 -10.24 20.37 -26.79
CA ASN A 19 -9.67 21.67 -26.47
C ASN A 19 -10.59 22.38 -25.44
N PRO A 20 -10.68 21.88 -24.20
CA PRO A 20 -11.57 22.47 -23.21
C PRO A 20 -11.13 23.91 -22.86
N ARG A 21 -12.06 24.84 -22.97
CA ARG A 21 -11.91 26.24 -22.55
C ARG A 21 -12.06 26.36 -21.05
N ASN A 22 -11.26 27.23 -20.44
CA ASN A 22 -11.31 27.52 -19.01
C ASN A 22 -11.11 26.28 -18.12
N TYR A 23 -10.24 25.37 -18.54
CA TYR A 23 -9.92 24.16 -17.78
C TYR A 23 -8.83 24.43 -16.74
N GLY A 24 -9.04 23.96 -15.50
CA GLY A 24 -8.13 24.11 -14.37
C GLY A 24 -8.73 24.90 -13.21
N PRO A 25 -8.11 24.85 -12.02
CA PRO A 25 -8.55 25.63 -10.86
C PRO A 25 -8.21 27.12 -11.02
N LEU A 26 -8.87 27.97 -10.23
CA LEU A 26 -8.48 29.36 -10.01
C LEU A 26 -7.88 29.52 -8.61
N ASP A 27 -6.73 30.20 -8.52
CA ASP A 27 -6.04 30.48 -7.25
C ASP A 27 -6.83 31.41 -6.33
N SER A 28 -7.72 32.22 -6.91
CA SER A 28 -8.64 33.10 -6.17
C SER A 28 -10.01 33.13 -6.83
N PHE A 29 -11.05 32.98 -6.02
CA PHE A 29 -12.42 32.85 -6.48
C PHE A 29 -13.40 33.32 -5.41
N HIS A 30 -14.64 33.58 -5.81
CA HIS A 30 -15.73 34.03 -4.96
C HIS A 30 -16.83 32.96 -4.81
N GLY A 31 -16.90 31.98 -5.70
CA GLY A 31 -17.84 30.85 -5.59
C GLY A 31 -17.21 29.56 -6.10
N HIS A 32 -17.52 28.44 -5.44
CA HIS A 32 -16.99 27.13 -5.80
C HIS A 32 -17.96 25.99 -5.52
N ALA A 33 -17.97 24.97 -6.38
CA ALA A 33 -18.70 23.73 -6.12
C ALA A 33 -18.05 22.52 -6.79
N ARG A 34 -18.26 21.35 -6.18
CA ARG A 34 -17.88 20.03 -6.68
C ARG A 34 -19.06 19.07 -6.57
N ILE A 35 -19.48 18.47 -7.68
CA ILE A 35 -20.58 17.49 -7.72
C ILE A 35 -20.13 16.25 -8.50
N THR A 36 -20.47 15.07 -7.97
CA THR A 36 -20.34 13.78 -8.67
C THR A 36 -21.68 13.36 -9.25
N GLY A 37 -21.74 13.19 -10.56
CA GLY A 37 -22.92 12.79 -11.30
C GLY A 37 -23.24 11.30 -11.19
N PRO A 38 -24.43 10.88 -11.65
CA PRO A 38 -24.89 9.49 -11.55
C PRO A 38 -24.08 8.49 -12.38
N CYS A 39 -23.29 8.95 -13.35
CA CYS A 39 -22.36 8.14 -14.13
C CYS A 39 -21.02 7.87 -13.42
N GLY A 40 -20.77 8.54 -12.28
CA GLY A 40 -19.50 8.49 -11.56
C GLY A 40 -18.53 9.63 -11.89
N ASP A 41 -18.78 10.37 -12.97
CA ASP A 41 -17.98 11.56 -13.32
C ASP A 41 -18.20 12.68 -12.29
N THR A 42 -17.11 13.33 -11.90
CA THR A 42 -17.08 14.46 -10.98
C THR A 42 -16.70 15.72 -11.72
N MET A 43 -17.38 16.83 -11.44
CA MET A 43 -17.09 18.13 -12.01
C MET A 43 -16.93 19.17 -10.90
N GLU A 44 -15.99 20.08 -11.07
CA GLU A 44 -15.73 21.19 -10.16
C GLU A 44 -15.74 22.52 -10.92
N PHE A 45 -16.26 23.59 -10.31
CA PHE A 45 -16.26 24.94 -10.86
C PHE A 45 -15.72 25.96 -9.86
N TRP A 46 -14.97 26.95 -10.36
CA TRP A 46 -14.54 28.14 -9.63
C TRP A 46 -15.02 29.39 -10.36
N LEU A 47 -15.57 30.36 -9.63
CA LEU A 47 -16.12 31.59 -10.17
C LEU A 47 -15.43 32.81 -9.57
N VAL A 48 -14.94 33.73 -10.40
CA VAL A 48 -14.58 35.08 -9.99
C VAL A 48 -15.72 36.00 -10.37
N VAL A 49 -16.27 36.72 -9.41
CA VAL A 49 -17.45 37.56 -9.58
C VAL A 49 -17.13 38.98 -9.15
N HIS A 50 -17.37 39.95 -10.02
CA HIS A 50 -17.26 41.38 -9.69
C HIS A 50 -18.57 42.07 -10.04
N ASP A 51 -19.11 42.85 -9.10
CA ASP A 51 -20.40 43.53 -9.24
C ASP A 51 -21.57 42.60 -9.66
N GLY A 52 -21.56 41.36 -9.17
CA GLY A 52 -22.56 40.33 -9.49
C GLY A 52 -22.40 39.67 -10.86
N LYS A 53 -21.35 40.03 -11.61
CA LYS A 53 -21.03 39.50 -12.93
C LYS A 53 -19.88 38.49 -12.87
N ILE A 54 -20.02 37.36 -13.55
CA ILE A 54 -18.95 36.35 -13.63
C ILE A 54 -17.84 36.85 -14.57
N ASP A 55 -16.72 37.28 -13.99
CA ASP A 55 -15.53 37.73 -14.70
C ASP A 55 -14.61 36.57 -15.09
N ALA A 56 -14.63 35.47 -14.34
CA ALA A 56 -14.03 34.21 -14.76
C ALA A 56 -14.84 33.03 -14.22
N ALA A 57 -14.95 31.98 -15.02
CA ALA A 57 -15.44 30.67 -14.60
C ALA A 57 -14.47 29.63 -15.13
N THR A 58 -13.94 28.77 -14.27
CA THR A 58 -13.12 27.62 -14.69
C THR A 58 -13.68 26.33 -14.14
N PHE A 59 -13.24 25.21 -14.71
CA PHE A 59 -13.72 23.89 -14.30
C PHE A 59 -12.63 22.82 -14.39
N ILE A 60 -12.80 21.72 -13.66
CA ILE A 60 -12.11 20.45 -13.90
C ILE A 60 -13.12 19.31 -13.87
N THR A 61 -12.77 18.18 -14.48
CA THR A 61 -13.56 16.95 -14.38
C THR A 61 -12.66 15.72 -14.53
N ASP A 62 -12.96 14.65 -13.79
CA ASP A 62 -12.36 13.32 -13.99
C ASP A 62 -13.15 12.46 -15.01
N GLY A 63 -14.17 13.06 -15.61
CA GLY A 63 -15.13 12.41 -16.48
C GLY A 63 -14.70 12.20 -17.93
N CYS A 64 -15.62 11.66 -18.71
CA CYS A 64 -15.39 11.36 -20.13
C CYS A 64 -15.43 12.60 -21.04
N GLY A 65 -15.11 12.43 -22.33
CA GLY A 65 -15.11 13.53 -23.31
C GLY A 65 -16.40 14.40 -23.33
N PRO A 66 -17.61 13.81 -23.29
CA PRO A 66 -18.85 14.57 -23.10
C PRO A 66 -18.90 15.41 -21.82
N SER A 67 -18.30 14.97 -20.72
CA SER A 67 -18.20 15.74 -19.47
C SER A 67 -17.24 16.92 -19.62
N LEU A 68 -16.09 16.71 -20.27
CA LEU A 68 -15.17 17.79 -20.64
C LEU A 68 -15.84 18.84 -21.53
N ALA A 69 -16.57 18.39 -22.57
CA ALA A 69 -17.29 19.29 -23.47
C ALA A 69 -18.37 20.10 -22.72
N SER A 70 -19.11 19.43 -21.83
CA SER A 70 -20.21 20.04 -21.06
C SER A 70 -19.71 21.08 -20.07
N GLY A 71 -18.66 20.77 -19.30
CA GLY A 71 -18.05 21.72 -18.37
C GLY A 71 -17.44 22.92 -19.10
N SER A 72 -16.75 22.67 -20.21
CA SER A 72 -16.16 23.73 -21.04
C SER A 72 -17.21 24.65 -21.66
N MET A 73 -18.35 24.10 -22.11
CA MET A 73 -19.43 24.91 -22.65
C MET A 73 -20.12 25.72 -21.55
N ALA A 74 -20.35 25.13 -20.39
CA ALA A 74 -20.97 25.81 -19.25
C ALA A 74 -20.15 27.02 -18.78
N THR A 75 -18.82 26.89 -18.64
CA THR A 75 -17.94 28.02 -18.31
C THR A 75 -17.96 29.11 -19.38
N THR A 76 -17.99 28.72 -20.66
CA THR A 76 -18.08 29.65 -21.80
C THR A 76 -19.41 30.43 -21.79
N LEU A 77 -20.52 29.76 -21.46
CA LEU A 77 -21.84 30.39 -21.36
C LEU A 77 -21.95 31.29 -20.13
N ALA A 78 -21.26 30.96 -19.04
CA ALA A 78 -21.28 31.72 -17.79
C ALA A 78 -20.48 33.03 -17.89
N TYR A 79 -19.39 33.03 -18.65
CA TYR A 79 -18.48 34.18 -18.75
C TYR A 79 -19.20 35.47 -19.15
N GLY A 80 -19.04 36.50 -18.33
CA GLY A 80 -19.56 37.84 -18.54
C GLY A 80 -21.07 38.00 -18.30
N ARG A 81 -21.76 37.02 -17.71
CA ARG A 81 -23.18 37.11 -17.36
C ARG A 81 -23.38 37.44 -15.88
N GLN A 82 -24.56 37.96 -15.54
CA GLN A 82 -24.97 38.12 -14.14
C GLN A 82 -25.21 36.73 -13.52
N ILE A 83 -24.90 36.60 -12.23
CA ILE A 83 -25.12 35.36 -11.48
C ILE A 83 -26.59 34.92 -11.56
N GLU A 84 -27.53 35.86 -11.51
CA GLU A 84 -28.96 35.58 -11.61
C GLU A 84 -29.35 34.99 -12.97
N ASP A 85 -28.70 35.43 -14.05
CA ASP A 85 -28.92 34.88 -15.40
C ASP A 85 -28.30 33.48 -15.53
N VAL A 86 -27.13 33.28 -14.91
CA VAL A 86 -26.41 32.00 -14.95
C VAL A 86 -27.19 30.91 -14.21
N LEU A 87 -27.87 31.25 -13.11
CA LEU A 87 -28.77 30.35 -12.38
C LEU A 87 -29.98 29.87 -13.19
N THR A 88 -30.24 30.45 -14.36
CA THR A 88 -31.28 29.99 -15.27
C THR A 88 -30.78 29.00 -16.32
N LEU A 89 -29.46 28.77 -16.41
CA LEU A 89 -28.87 27.87 -17.41
C LEU A 89 -29.19 26.41 -17.10
N GLY A 90 -30.06 25.81 -17.89
CA GLY A 90 -30.41 24.41 -17.74
C GLY A 90 -29.54 23.49 -18.61
N GLN A 91 -29.74 22.19 -18.39
CA GLN A 91 -29.21 21.12 -19.25
C GLN A 91 -29.44 21.40 -20.74
N GLN A 92 -30.63 21.88 -21.11
CA GLN A 92 -31.00 22.12 -22.52
C GLN A 92 -30.22 23.28 -23.14
N ASP A 93 -29.81 24.28 -22.38
CA ASP A 93 -29.02 25.41 -22.89
C ASP A 93 -27.61 24.96 -23.25
N ILE A 94 -26.99 24.13 -22.40
CA ILE A 94 -25.68 23.53 -22.64
C ILE A 94 -25.76 22.57 -23.84
N LEU A 95 -26.78 21.70 -23.89
CA LEU A 95 -26.98 20.79 -25.02
C LEU A 95 -27.18 21.56 -26.33
N LYS A 96 -27.98 22.61 -26.33
CA LYS A 96 -28.20 23.45 -27.51
C LYS A 96 -26.91 24.13 -27.97
N ALA A 97 -26.12 24.66 -27.03
CA ALA A 97 -24.85 25.31 -27.33
C ALA A 97 -23.79 24.32 -27.85
N LEU A 98 -23.84 23.07 -27.39
CA LEU A 98 -23.02 21.97 -27.91
C LEU A 98 -23.53 21.37 -29.23
N GLU A 99 -24.63 21.85 -29.79
CA GLU A 99 -25.32 21.23 -30.95
C GLU A 99 -25.73 19.76 -30.68
N GLY A 100 -26.04 19.46 -29.42
CA GLY A 100 -26.46 18.16 -28.94
C GLY A 100 -25.31 17.25 -28.50
N LEU A 101 -25.65 16.31 -27.62
CA LEU A 101 -24.83 15.16 -27.25
C LEU A 101 -25.64 13.89 -27.54
N PRO A 102 -24.99 12.72 -27.73
CA PRO A 102 -25.70 11.45 -27.75
C PRO A 102 -26.54 11.28 -26.48
N LYS A 103 -27.72 10.67 -26.61
CA LYS A 103 -28.74 10.62 -25.55
C LYS A 103 -28.22 10.02 -24.24
N GLU A 104 -27.36 9.02 -24.36
CA GLU A 104 -26.69 8.36 -23.23
C GLU A 104 -25.75 9.29 -22.45
N PHE A 105 -25.30 10.40 -23.03
CA PHE A 105 -24.38 11.38 -22.44
C PHE A 105 -25.04 12.74 -22.13
N GLU A 106 -26.34 12.91 -22.37
CA GLU A 106 -27.03 14.17 -22.02
C GLU A 106 -26.96 14.50 -20.53
N HIS A 107 -26.77 13.49 -19.67
CA HIS A 107 -26.59 13.66 -18.23
C HIS A 107 -25.30 14.44 -17.88
N CYS A 108 -24.29 14.47 -18.75
CA CYS A 108 -23.08 15.27 -18.58
C CYS A 108 -23.37 16.78 -18.62
N ALA A 109 -24.32 17.19 -19.47
CA ALA A 109 -24.77 18.58 -19.54
C ALA A 109 -25.56 18.98 -18.29
N LEU A 110 -26.33 18.05 -17.72
CA LEU A 110 -27.03 18.28 -16.45
C LEU A 110 -26.02 18.42 -15.30
N LEU A 111 -25.03 17.55 -15.22
CA LEU A 111 -23.96 17.64 -14.22
C LEU A 111 -23.24 19.00 -14.28
N ALA A 112 -22.91 19.48 -15.49
CA ALA A 112 -22.27 20.78 -15.67
C ALA A 112 -23.17 21.94 -15.21
N ALA A 113 -24.46 21.92 -15.56
CA ALA A 113 -25.42 22.93 -15.11
C ALA A 113 -25.57 22.94 -13.58
N ASP A 114 -25.77 21.77 -12.97
CA ASP A 114 -25.98 21.64 -11.52
C ASP A 114 -24.74 22.08 -10.74
N THR A 115 -23.54 21.75 -11.23
CA THR A 115 -22.29 22.14 -10.58
C THR A 115 -22.06 23.65 -10.69
N LEU A 116 -22.32 24.25 -11.86
CA LEU A 116 -22.24 25.69 -12.06
C LEU A 116 -23.25 26.44 -11.17
N HIS A 117 -24.48 25.94 -11.06
CA HIS A 117 -25.50 26.50 -10.18
C HIS A 117 -25.09 26.44 -8.71
N ALA A 118 -24.52 25.32 -8.27
CA ALA A 118 -24.02 25.19 -6.91
C ALA A 118 -22.88 26.19 -6.62
N ALA A 119 -21.99 26.45 -7.58
CA ALA A 119 -20.93 27.44 -7.43
C ALA A 119 -21.49 28.88 -7.38
N CYS A 120 -22.54 29.18 -8.16
CA CYS A 120 -23.26 30.44 -8.08
C CYS A 120 -23.98 30.62 -6.74
N ALA A 121 -24.62 29.56 -6.22
CA ALA A 121 -25.29 29.57 -4.93
C ALA A 121 -24.30 29.78 -3.77
N ASP A 122 -23.12 29.16 -3.85
CA ASP A 122 -22.02 29.37 -2.91
C ASP A 122 -21.62 30.86 -2.84
N TYR A 123 -21.39 31.49 -4.00
CA TYR A 123 -21.15 32.93 -4.08
C TYR A 123 -22.29 33.77 -3.48
N GLN A 124 -23.55 33.46 -3.80
CA GLN A 124 -24.70 34.21 -3.29
C GLN A 124 -24.82 34.12 -1.75
N SER A 125 -24.40 33.01 -1.17
CA SER A 125 -24.34 32.86 0.29
C SER A 125 -23.20 33.64 0.94
N HIS A 126 -22.13 33.96 0.20
CA HIS A 126 -20.94 34.64 0.70
C HIS A 126 -20.37 35.71 -0.29
N PRO A 127 -21.15 36.75 -0.67
CA PRO A 127 -20.84 37.60 -1.84
C PRO A 127 -19.62 38.54 -1.69
N GLN A 128 -19.09 38.71 -0.48
CA GLN A 128 -17.86 39.49 -0.22
C GLN A 128 -16.66 38.63 0.16
N GLN A 129 -16.83 37.30 0.16
CA GLN A 129 -15.77 36.38 0.52
C GLN A 129 -14.94 36.06 -0.73
N VAL A 130 -13.69 36.49 -0.70
CA VAL A 130 -12.68 36.07 -1.68
C VAL A 130 -11.92 34.92 -1.05
N TYR A 131 -12.02 33.74 -1.66
CA TYR A 131 -11.19 32.61 -1.31
C TYR A 131 -9.86 32.75 -2.03
N SER A 132 -8.76 32.55 -1.31
CA SER A 132 -7.40 32.43 -1.83
C SER A 132 -6.71 31.35 -1.01
N ASP A 133 -5.95 30.44 -1.64
CA ASP A 133 -5.14 29.52 -0.86
C ASP A 133 -4.10 30.28 0.00
N PHE A 134 -3.95 29.83 1.25
CA PHE A 134 -3.18 30.37 2.40
C PHE A 134 -3.82 31.46 3.27
N GLU A 135 -4.74 31.06 4.17
CA GLU A 135 -4.60 31.16 5.65
C GLU A 135 -5.85 30.58 6.35
N PRO A 136 -5.72 29.82 7.46
CA PRO A 136 -6.85 29.35 8.24
C PRO A 136 -7.51 30.51 9.00
N VAL A 137 -8.83 30.64 8.84
CA VAL A 137 -9.68 31.61 9.53
C VAL A 137 -9.59 31.43 11.05
N SER A 138 -8.92 32.35 11.73
CA SER A 138 -9.00 32.52 13.19
C SER A 138 -10.20 33.40 13.57
N HIS A 139 -11.09 32.90 14.42
CA HIS A 139 -12.14 33.68 15.08
C HIS A 139 -11.65 34.26 16.43
N PRO A 140 -12.32 35.32 16.96
CA PRO A 140 -11.63 36.50 17.46
C PRO A 140 -11.31 36.46 18.96
N SER A 141 -10.15 37.01 19.32
CA SER A 141 -9.87 37.52 20.66
C SER A 141 -9.79 39.05 20.64
N HIS A 142 -10.57 39.68 21.50
CA HIS A 142 -10.66 41.12 21.74
C HIS A 142 -9.32 41.81 22.06
N GLY A 143 -9.18 43.07 21.62
CA GLY A 143 -8.68 44.14 22.49
C GLY A 143 -7.39 44.88 22.09
N SER A 144 -7.58 46.10 21.56
CA SER A 144 -6.76 47.33 21.75
C SER A 144 -5.30 47.40 21.27
N GLY A 145 -5.00 48.44 20.46
CA GLY A 145 -3.72 49.17 20.55
C GLY A 145 -3.02 49.57 19.23
N GLN A 146 -3.34 50.77 18.73
CA GLN A 146 -2.48 51.80 18.09
C GLN A 146 -1.35 51.45 17.08
N ASP A 147 -1.52 52.05 15.88
CA ASP A 147 -0.54 52.78 15.04
C ASP A 147 0.84 52.20 14.70
N SER A 148 1.13 52.02 13.40
CA SER A 148 2.03 52.91 12.63
C SER A 148 2.38 52.40 11.21
N LYS A 149 2.65 53.37 10.33
CA LYS A 149 2.88 53.31 8.87
C LYS A 149 4.23 52.68 8.47
N CYS A 150 4.29 51.98 7.32
CA CYS A 150 5.25 52.22 6.20
C CYS A 150 5.03 51.16 5.11
N ALA A 151 4.59 51.51 3.90
CA ALA A 151 5.36 51.97 2.74
C ALA A 151 5.77 50.84 1.77
N THR A 152 5.28 51.02 0.55
CA THR A 152 5.36 50.20 -0.67
C THR A 152 6.77 49.94 -1.19
N THR A 153 7.00 48.74 -1.74
CA THR A 153 7.81 48.59 -2.97
C THR A 153 7.23 47.49 -3.85
N ARG A 154 6.79 47.88 -5.05
CA ARG A 154 6.44 47.00 -6.17
C ARG A 154 7.71 46.37 -6.75
N GLY A 155 7.67 45.07 -7.04
CA GLY A 155 8.71 44.32 -7.73
C GLY A 155 8.16 43.09 -8.45
N GLN A 156 7.53 43.32 -9.60
CA GLN A 156 7.49 42.51 -10.83
C GLN A 156 7.21 40.99 -10.79
N ASN A 157 6.14 40.65 -11.52
CA ASN A 157 5.75 39.35 -12.09
C ASN A 157 6.90 38.47 -12.60
N GLY A 158 6.74 37.15 -12.41
CA GLY A 158 7.43 36.15 -13.23
C GLY A 158 7.19 34.71 -12.78
N SER A 159 6.29 34.03 -13.48
CA SER A 159 6.24 32.57 -13.74
C SER A 159 6.08 31.58 -12.58
N ALA A 160 5.03 30.76 -12.72
CA ALA A 160 4.95 29.40 -12.20
C ALA A 160 6.30 28.67 -12.33
N SER A 161 6.82 28.21 -11.20
CA SER A 161 7.84 27.19 -11.16
C SER A 161 7.49 26.25 -10.00
N ASN A 162 7.36 24.96 -10.31
CA ASN A 162 7.50 23.89 -9.32
C ASN A 162 8.84 24.11 -8.62
N ASP A 163 8.82 24.62 -7.38
CA ASP A 163 10.05 24.82 -6.61
C ASP A 163 10.44 23.49 -5.93
N PRO A 164 11.62 22.91 -6.21
CA PRO A 164 12.16 21.72 -5.54
C PRO A 164 12.48 21.91 -4.05
N HIS A 165 12.19 23.09 -3.46
CA HIS A 165 12.50 23.41 -2.08
C HIS A 165 11.51 22.84 -1.04
N ASP A 166 10.25 22.57 -1.40
CA ASP A 166 9.18 22.27 -0.43
C ASP A 166 9.25 20.84 0.16
N HIS A 167 9.68 19.85 -0.63
CA HIS A 167 9.76 18.46 -0.17
C HIS A 167 11.04 18.12 0.62
N ARG A 168 11.95 19.09 0.83
CA ARG A 168 13.25 18.81 1.49
C ARG A 168 13.08 18.44 2.96
N LYS A 169 12.21 19.17 3.67
CA LYS A 169 11.94 18.92 5.10
C LYS A 169 11.22 17.59 5.29
N LEU A 170 10.22 17.30 4.45
CA LEU A 170 9.55 16.00 4.42
C LEU A 170 10.52 14.84 4.18
N ARG A 171 11.35 14.91 3.12
CA ARG A 171 12.36 13.88 2.83
C ARG A 171 13.36 13.72 3.97
N SER A 172 13.81 14.83 4.58
CA SER A 172 14.69 14.79 5.74
C SER A 172 14.03 14.07 6.91
N ARG A 173 12.77 14.39 7.23
CA ARG A 173 12.05 13.77 8.33
C ARG A 173 11.84 12.28 8.10
N LEU A 174 11.37 11.91 6.90
CA LEU A 174 11.16 10.51 6.52
C LEU A 174 12.45 9.70 6.42
N SER A 175 13.62 10.33 6.22
CA SER A 175 14.91 9.62 6.19
C SER A 175 15.30 8.96 7.52
N HIS A 176 14.70 9.40 8.63
CA HIS A 176 14.87 8.79 9.95
C HIS A 176 13.96 7.58 10.19
N ILE A 177 13.09 7.25 9.23
CA ILE A 177 12.14 6.15 9.32
C ILE A 177 12.63 5.04 8.39
N ARG A 178 13.06 3.90 8.96
CA ARG A 178 13.60 2.77 8.18
C ARG A 178 12.55 2.14 7.27
N HIS A 179 11.35 1.88 7.81
CA HIS A 179 10.26 1.25 7.10
C HIS A 179 8.93 1.95 7.30
N SER A 180 8.22 2.24 6.21
CA SER A 180 6.85 2.78 6.27
C SER A 180 5.84 1.76 5.75
N VAL A 181 4.83 1.43 6.57
CA VAL A 181 3.80 0.44 6.24
C VAL A 181 2.41 1.04 6.42
N VAL A 182 1.61 1.02 5.35
CA VAL A 182 0.22 1.51 5.38
C VAL A 182 -0.77 0.38 5.65
N VAL A 183 -1.73 0.61 6.54
CA VAL A 183 -2.83 -0.31 6.82
C VAL A 183 -4.09 0.17 6.10
N LEU A 184 -4.58 -0.64 5.17
CA LEU A 184 -5.70 -0.33 4.30
C LEU A 184 -6.89 -1.25 4.59
N SER A 185 -8.09 -0.78 4.27
CA SER A 185 -9.29 -1.60 4.21
C SER A 185 -10.22 -1.04 3.14
N GLY A 186 -11.04 -1.86 2.49
CA GLY A 186 -11.95 -1.32 1.48
C GLY A 186 -13.33 -0.90 2.01
N LYS A 187 -13.64 -1.17 3.28
CA LYS A 187 -14.89 -0.73 3.95
C LYS A 187 -14.66 -0.38 5.43
N GLY A 188 -15.49 0.52 5.95
CA GLY A 188 -15.53 0.87 7.37
C GLY A 188 -15.98 -0.32 8.24
N GLY A 189 -15.60 -0.30 9.52
CA GLY A 189 -16.07 -1.27 10.53
C GLY A 189 -15.42 -2.65 10.48
N VAL A 190 -14.36 -2.86 9.69
CA VAL A 190 -13.63 -4.16 9.64
C VAL A 190 -12.62 -4.35 10.78
N GLY A 191 -12.47 -3.35 11.66
CA GLY A 191 -11.47 -3.34 12.73
C GLY A 191 -10.04 -3.03 12.25
N LYS A 192 -9.91 -2.26 11.16
CA LYS A 192 -8.62 -1.79 10.62
C LYS A 192 -7.73 -1.14 11.69
N SER A 193 -8.26 -0.14 12.40
CA SER A 193 -7.52 0.60 13.44
C SER A 193 -7.13 -0.29 14.62
N THR A 194 -8.01 -1.21 15.03
CA THR A 194 -7.70 -2.24 16.04
C THR A 194 -6.53 -3.13 15.59
N VAL A 195 -6.50 -3.53 14.32
CA VAL A 195 -5.38 -4.28 13.75
C VAL A 195 -4.13 -3.41 13.72
N ALA A 196 -4.19 -2.16 13.22
CA ALA A 196 -3.05 -1.25 13.16
C ALA A 196 -2.39 -1.01 14.52
N VAL A 197 -3.20 -0.72 15.56
CA VAL A 197 -2.74 -0.56 16.94
C VAL A 197 -2.03 -1.81 17.45
N ASN A 198 -2.62 -2.99 17.24
CA ASN A 198 -2.01 -4.24 17.72
C ASN A 198 -0.77 -4.64 16.93
N LEU A 199 -0.68 -4.35 15.63
CA LEU A 199 0.53 -4.55 14.83
C LEU A 199 1.66 -3.63 15.33
N ALA A 200 1.37 -2.33 15.49
CA ALA A 200 2.35 -1.36 15.98
C ALA A 200 2.86 -1.72 17.38
N ALA A 201 1.94 -2.09 18.28
CA ALA A 201 2.31 -2.52 19.62
C ALA A 201 3.09 -3.85 19.63
N ALA A 202 2.75 -4.81 18.77
CA ALA A 202 3.48 -6.08 18.67
C ALA A 202 4.93 -5.87 18.19
N LEU A 203 5.13 -4.96 17.23
CA LEU A 203 6.46 -4.54 16.78
C LEU A 203 7.24 -3.86 17.92
N ALA A 204 6.59 -2.96 18.66
CA ALA A 204 7.21 -2.29 19.82
C ALA A 204 7.59 -3.28 20.93
N LEU A 205 6.73 -4.24 21.24
CA LEU A 205 7.01 -5.34 22.19
C LEU A 205 8.13 -6.28 21.71
N SER A 206 8.40 -6.29 20.41
CA SER A 206 9.55 -6.99 19.82
C SER A 206 10.84 -6.16 19.85
N GLY A 207 10.83 -5.02 20.55
CA GLY A 207 11.99 -4.15 20.77
C GLY A 207 12.23 -3.14 19.65
N LYS A 208 11.27 -2.94 18.73
CA LYS A 208 11.38 -1.95 17.65
C LYS A 208 10.89 -0.58 18.11
N ARG A 209 11.50 0.48 17.59
CA ARG A 209 11.00 1.86 17.72
C ARG A 209 9.92 2.06 16.67
N VAL A 210 8.69 2.33 17.11
CA VAL A 210 7.53 2.31 16.22
C VAL A 210 6.79 3.64 16.30
N GLY A 211 6.51 4.24 15.15
CA GLY A 211 5.51 5.29 15.00
C GLY A 211 4.17 4.71 14.58
N LEU A 212 3.08 5.25 15.12
CA LEU A 212 1.71 4.97 14.72
C LEU A 212 1.04 6.29 14.34
N LEU A 213 0.77 6.46 13.06
CA LEU A 213 0.15 7.63 12.49
C LEU A 213 -1.29 7.30 12.08
N ASP A 214 -2.25 7.96 12.70
CA ASP A 214 -3.66 7.90 12.35
C ASP A 214 -3.99 9.02 11.36
N VAL A 215 -4.35 8.64 10.13
CA VAL A 215 -4.83 9.57 9.11
C VAL A 215 -6.32 9.37 8.81
N ASP A 216 -7.04 8.60 9.63
CA ASP A 216 -8.49 8.39 9.52
C ASP A 216 -9.26 9.60 10.09
N ILE A 217 -9.25 10.68 9.30
CA ILE A 217 -9.83 12.01 9.64
C ILE A 217 -11.31 11.91 10.06
N HIS A 218 -12.03 10.94 9.51
CA HIS A 218 -13.48 10.82 9.69
C HIS A 218 -13.90 10.06 10.94
N GLY A 219 -12.97 9.33 11.57
CA GLY A 219 -13.26 8.53 12.75
C GLY A 219 -11.97 8.13 13.46
N PRO A 220 -11.19 9.11 13.96
CA PRO A 220 -9.93 8.82 14.63
C PRO A 220 -10.21 7.98 15.86
N SER A 221 -9.80 6.71 15.82
CA SER A 221 -10.08 5.75 16.90
C SER A 221 -8.84 5.41 17.72
N ILE A 222 -7.65 5.76 17.24
CA ILE A 222 -6.39 5.40 17.89
C ILE A 222 -6.25 5.98 19.31
N PRO A 223 -6.61 7.26 19.59
CA PRO A 223 -6.56 7.79 20.95
C PRO A 223 -7.39 6.96 21.93
N THR A 224 -8.64 6.65 21.58
CA THR A 224 -9.53 5.79 22.39
C THR A 224 -8.96 4.39 22.59
N LEU A 225 -8.50 3.74 21.51
CA LEU A 225 -7.96 2.36 21.55
C LEU A 225 -6.71 2.22 22.43
N LEU A 226 -5.98 3.31 22.65
CA LEU A 226 -4.77 3.37 23.46
C LEU A 226 -4.97 4.04 24.83
N GLY A 227 -6.19 4.51 25.14
CA GLY A 227 -6.47 5.23 26.38
C GLY A 227 -5.75 6.58 26.47
N LEU A 228 -5.52 7.23 25.33
CA LEU A 228 -4.85 8.53 25.18
C LEU A 228 -5.85 9.67 24.98
N GLU A 229 -7.10 9.47 25.36
CA GLU A 229 -8.12 10.52 25.29
C GLU A 229 -7.76 11.68 26.23
N GLY A 230 -7.87 12.91 25.74
CA GLY A 230 -7.53 14.11 26.50
C GLY A 230 -6.05 14.47 26.51
N GLU A 231 -5.17 13.63 25.94
CA GLU A 231 -3.80 14.02 25.64
C GLU A 231 -3.81 15.19 24.64
N ARG A 232 -2.91 16.14 24.87
CA ARG A 232 -2.76 17.32 24.01
C ARG A 232 -1.40 17.29 23.36
N ILE A 233 -1.37 17.42 22.05
CA ILE A 233 -0.10 17.61 21.35
C ILE A 233 0.46 18.98 21.67
N HIS A 234 1.78 19.04 21.80
CA HIS A 234 2.53 20.27 21.98
C HIS A 234 3.58 20.35 20.87
N SER A 235 4.00 21.57 20.57
CA SER A 235 5.06 21.81 19.60
C SER A 235 6.20 22.55 20.28
N ASP A 236 7.43 22.16 19.94
CA ASP A 236 8.66 22.82 20.35
C ASP A 236 9.54 23.12 19.13
N ASP A 237 10.81 23.46 19.36
CA ASP A 237 11.77 23.78 18.30
C ASP A 237 12.06 22.60 17.35
N GLU A 238 11.79 21.35 17.75
CA GLU A 238 11.98 20.16 16.93
C GLU A 238 10.74 19.77 16.11
N GLY A 239 9.59 20.34 16.45
CA GLY A 239 8.32 20.19 15.75
C GLY A 239 7.17 19.74 16.65
N ILE A 240 6.19 19.06 16.07
CA ILE A 240 5.03 18.52 16.81
C ILE A 240 5.48 17.27 17.55
N GLN A 241 5.31 17.24 18.87
CA GLN A 241 5.72 16.10 19.68
C GLN A 241 4.62 15.02 19.70
N PRO A 242 4.93 13.78 19.29
CA PRO A 242 3.98 12.67 19.36
C PRO A 242 3.78 12.20 20.80
N VAL A 243 2.64 11.58 21.08
CA VAL A 243 2.36 10.96 22.38
C VAL A 243 3.16 9.67 22.49
N GLU A 244 3.98 9.53 23.53
CA GLU A 244 4.87 8.37 23.71
C GLU A 244 4.29 7.35 24.69
N VAL A 245 4.25 6.08 24.28
CA VAL A 245 3.86 4.92 25.09
C VAL A 245 4.96 3.87 24.98
N GLY A 246 6.01 4.01 25.80
CA GLY A 246 7.18 3.13 25.75
C GLY A 246 7.97 3.32 24.45
N LEU A 247 8.09 2.28 23.61
CA LEU A 247 8.74 2.35 22.30
C LEU A 247 7.79 2.75 21.15
N LEU A 248 6.52 3.03 21.48
CA LEU A 248 5.49 3.44 20.52
C LEU A 248 5.30 4.97 20.60
N LYS A 249 5.42 5.65 19.47
CA LYS A 249 5.07 7.06 19.31
C LYS A 249 3.78 7.18 18.52
N VAL A 250 2.83 7.99 18.97
CA VAL A 250 1.49 8.06 18.39
C VAL A 250 1.17 9.48 17.96
N MET A 251 0.67 9.64 16.74
CA MET A 251 0.07 10.87 16.26
C MET A 251 -1.30 10.58 15.65
N SER A 252 -2.30 11.35 16.04
CA SER A 252 -3.66 11.24 15.49
C SER A 252 -4.31 12.61 15.44
N LEU A 253 -5.17 12.79 14.44
CA LEU A 253 -6.05 13.96 14.36
C LEU A 253 -6.99 14.07 15.55
N GLY A 254 -7.31 12.95 16.22
CA GLY A 254 -8.12 12.96 17.43
C GLY A 254 -7.52 13.82 18.56
N PHE A 255 -6.21 14.08 18.56
CA PHE A 255 -5.58 14.98 19.53
C PHE A 255 -5.78 16.48 19.22
N LEU A 256 -6.14 16.81 17.97
CA LEU A 256 -6.40 18.17 17.52
C LEU A 256 -7.87 18.59 17.69
N LEU A 257 -8.77 17.62 17.84
CA LEU A 257 -10.18 17.90 18.03
C LEU A 257 -10.43 18.47 19.43
N GLN A 258 -11.12 19.61 19.50
CA GLN A 258 -11.53 20.18 20.79
C GLN A 258 -12.63 19.35 21.45
N ASN A 259 -13.50 18.76 20.64
CA ASN A 259 -14.55 17.85 21.06
C ASN A 259 -14.57 16.60 20.14
N PRO A 260 -14.52 15.38 20.70
CA PRO A 260 -14.55 14.13 19.92
C PRO A 260 -15.79 13.96 19.03
N ASP A 261 -16.90 14.61 19.38
CA ASP A 261 -18.16 14.54 18.63
C ASP A 261 -18.22 15.51 17.43
N ASP A 262 -17.21 16.36 17.26
CA ASP A 262 -17.18 17.33 16.16
C ASP A 262 -16.98 16.63 14.81
N ALA A 263 -17.94 16.84 13.89
CA ALA A 263 -17.84 16.30 12.55
C ALA A 263 -16.73 17.01 11.75
N VAL A 264 -15.70 16.26 11.35
CA VAL A 264 -14.60 16.79 10.53
C VAL A 264 -14.99 16.78 9.05
N ILE A 265 -15.42 17.95 8.55
CA ILE A 265 -15.82 18.15 7.15
C ILE A 265 -14.69 18.87 6.38
N TRP A 266 -13.62 18.15 6.07
CA TRP A 266 -12.46 18.71 5.37
C TRP A 266 -12.43 18.31 3.89
N ARG A 267 -11.98 19.23 3.03
CA ARG A 267 -11.79 18.99 1.58
C ARG A 267 -10.47 18.27 1.32
N GLY A 268 -10.37 17.47 0.25
CA GLY A 268 -9.18 16.65 -0.09
C GLY A 268 -7.82 17.36 0.06
N PRO A 269 -7.62 18.57 -0.49
CA PRO A 269 -6.38 19.32 -0.34
C PRO A 269 -6.01 19.63 1.12
N MET A 270 -6.99 19.96 1.96
CA MET A 270 -6.76 20.18 3.40
C MET A 270 -6.33 18.88 4.09
N LYS A 271 -6.94 17.75 3.70
CA LYS A 271 -6.56 16.44 4.23
C LYS A 271 -5.13 16.08 3.85
N MET A 272 -4.77 16.28 2.58
CA MET A 272 -3.41 16.06 2.10
C MET A 272 -2.40 16.97 2.81
N GLY A 273 -2.71 18.26 2.95
CA GLY A 273 -1.87 19.23 3.67
C GLY A 273 -1.65 18.84 5.13
N MET A 274 -2.69 18.35 5.81
CA MET A 274 -2.56 17.85 7.18
C MET A 274 -1.72 16.58 7.27
N ILE A 275 -1.92 15.63 6.35
CA ILE A 275 -1.09 14.41 6.28
C ILE A 275 0.37 14.79 6.02
N GLN A 276 0.62 15.73 5.11
CA GLN A 276 1.95 16.26 4.84
C GLN A 276 2.55 16.89 6.10
N GLN A 277 1.79 17.72 6.82
CA GLN A 277 2.24 18.33 8.07
C GLN A 277 2.62 17.26 9.10
N PHE A 278 1.83 16.21 9.27
CA PHE A 278 2.16 15.11 10.19
C PHE A 278 3.40 14.32 9.78
N LEU A 279 3.64 14.13 8.48
CA LEU A 279 4.83 13.45 7.98
C LEU A 279 6.09 14.34 8.05
N GLU A 280 5.93 15.65 7.95
CA GLU A 280 7.01 16.63 7.88
C GLU A 280 7.43 17.21 9.24
N GLU A 281 6.45 17.52 10.08
CA GLU A 281 6.64 18.34 11.29
C GLU A 281 6.64 17.52 12.57
N VAL A 282 6.11 16.31 12.57
CA VAL A 282 6.12 15.48 13.78
C VAL A 282 7.54 15.00 14.07
N ALA A 283 7.98 15.20 15.31
CA ALA A 283 9.27 14.79 15.82
C ALA A 283 9.32 13.27 16.09
N TRP A 284 9.16 12.47 15.03
CA TRP A 284 9.23 11.01 15.10
C TRP A 284 10.56 10.52 15.69
N GLY A 285 11.66 11.22 15.39
CA GLY A 285 13.01 10.74 15.65
C GLY A 285 13.34 9.51 14.79
N ASP A 286 14.32 8.72 15.22
CA ASP A 286 14.69 7.49 14.52
C ASP A 286 13.69 6.37 14.82
N LEU A 287 12.98 5.92 13.77
CA LEU A 287 12.02 4.82 13.84
C LEU A 287 12.48 3.63 13.01
N ASP A 288 12.25 2.43 13.54
CA ASP A 288 12.42 1.21 12.76
C ASP A 288 11.19 0.97 11.87
N PHE A 289 10.00 1.33 12.36
CA PHE A 289 8.74 1.22 11.61
C PHE A 289 7.83 2.43 11.84
N LEU A 290 7.21 2.94 10.78
CA LEU A 290 6.04 3.81 10.83
C LEU A 290 4.83 3.04 10.30
N ILE A 291 3.86 2.77 11.17
CA ILE A 291 2.57 2.17 10.83
C ILE A 291 1.55 3.28 10.61
N ILE A 292 0.88 3.27 9.46
CA ILE A 292 -0.04 4.33 9.07
C ILE A 292 -1.44 3.74 8.97
N ASP A 293 -2.35 4.17 9.83
CA ASP A 293 -3.76 3.78 9.79
C ASP A 293 -4.54 4.72 8.87
N SER A 294 -4.89 4.24 7.67
CA SER A 294 -5.57 5.02 6.63
C SER A 294 -7.08 4.89 6.73
N PRO A 295 -7.93 5.87 6.34
CA PRO A 295 -9.38 5.68 6.32
C PRO A 295 -9.81 4.54 5.40
N PRO A 296 -11.04 4.01 5.55
CA PRO A 296 -11.56 2.97 4.68
C PRO A 296 -11.71 3.46 3.23
N GLY A 297 -11.46 2.54 2.29
CA GLY A 297 -11.54 2.78 0.85
C GLY A 297 -10.18 3.06 0.22
N THR A 298 -10.23 3.61 -0.99
CA THR A 298 -9.06 3.97 -1.81
C THR A 298 -9.20 5.43 -2.29
N GLY A 299 -9.67 6.30 -1.38
CA GLY A 299 -9.92 7.72 -1.63
C GLY A 299 -8.66 8.58 -1.50
N ASP A 300 -8.87 9.88 -1.26
CA ASP A 300 -7.82 10.89 -1.29
C ASP A 300 -6.74 10.70 -0.21
N GLU A 301 -7.08 10.22 0.99
CA GLU A 301 -6.13 10.10 2.10
C GLU A 301 -5.16 8.93 1.94
N PRO A 302 -5.60 7.67 1.64
CA PRO A 302 -4.67 6.61 1.29
C PRO A 302 -3.79 6.97 0.09
N LEU A 303 -4.35 7.68 -0.90
CA LEU A 303 -3.61 8.15 -2.07
C LEU A 303 -2.56 9.19 -1.69
N SER A 304 -2.91 10.16 -0.85
CA SER A 304 -2.01 11.20 -0.34
C SER A 304 -0.84 10.59 0.42
N VAL A 305 -1.09 9.62 1.31
CA VAL A 305 -0.02 8.89 2.01
C VAL A 305 0.94 8.23 1.02
N CYS A 306 0.42 7.56 -0.01
CA CYS A 306 1.24 6.90 -1.01
C CYS A 306 2.01 7.87 -1.94
N GLN A 307 1.50 9.09 -2.13
CA GLN A 307 2.16 10.11 -2.94
C GLN A 307 3.22 10.91 -2.16
N LEU A 308 2.95 11.22 -0.89
CA LEU A 308 3.85 11.98 -0.02
C LEU A 308 5.03 11.13 0.45
N ILE A 309 4.79 9.85 0.76
CA ILE A 309 5.83 8.90 1.15
C ILE A 309 6.34 8.21 -0.11
N GLU A 310 7.37 8.80 -0.73
CA GLU A 310 7.95 8.33 -2.01
C GLU A 310 8.31 6.84 -2.02
N LYS A 311 8.58 6.25 -0.85
CA LYS A 311 8.93 4.84 -0.70
C LYS A 311 8.19 4.22 0.49
N LEU A 312 6.95 3.79 0.27
CA LEU A 312 6.28 2.85 1.15
C LEU A 312 6.88 1.44 0.97
N ASP A 313 7.33 0.82 2.06
CA ASP A 313 7.90 -0.52 2.02
C ASP A 313 6.82 -1.62 1.98
N GLY A 314 5.58 -1.28 2.34
CA GLY A 314 4.44 -2.06 1.91
C GLY A 314 3.09 -1.69 2.52
N ALA A 315 2.09 -2.49 2.19
CA ALA A 315 0.72 -2.35 2.65
C ALA A 315 0.18 -3.63 3.28
N VAL A 316 -0.54 -3.50 4.39
CA VAL A 316 -1.34 -4.56 5.02
C VAL A 316 -2.81 -4.28 4.75
N ILE A 317 -3.52 -5.26 4.19
CA ILE A 317 -4.94 -5.11 3.84
C ILE A 317 -5.80 -5.86 4.83
N VAL A 318 -6.68 -5.15 5.54
CA VAL A 318 -7.60 -5.70 6.53
C VAL A 318 -8.98 -5.91 5.92
N THR A 319 -9.55 -7.10 6.15
CA THR A 319 -10.88 -7.46 5.66
C THR A 319 -11.65 -8.31 6.67
N THR A 320 -12.87 -8.71 6.30
CA THR A 320 -13.72 -9.64 7.05
C THR A 320 -14.10 -10.84 6.18
N PRO A 321 -14.43 -12.01 6.74
CA PRO A 321 -14.76 -13.23 5.98
C PRO A 321 -15.99 -13.14 5.05
N GLN A 322 -16.78 -12.07 5.16
CA GLN A 322 -18.00 -11.90 4.38
C GLN A 322 -17.70 -11.78 2.88
N LYS A 323 -18.46 -12.49 2.04
CA LYS A 323 -18.28 -12.48 0.57
C LYS A 323 -18.33 -11.07 -0.04
N VAL A 324 -19.14 -10.17 0.51
CA VAL A 324 -19.22 -8.78 0.01
C VAL A 324 -17.91 -8.00 0.20
N ALA A 325 -17.12 -8.34 1.22
CA ALA A 325 -15.81 -7.74 1.46
C ALA A 325 -14.74 -8.19 0.45
N ALA A 326 -15.07 -9.15 -0.43
CA ALA A 326 -14.13 -9.67 -1.41
C ALA A 326 -13.79 -8.64 -2.50
N VAL A 327 -14.80 -7.87 -2.92
CA VAL A 327 -14.65 -6.81 -3.91
C VAL A 327 -13.72 -5.72 -3.38
N ASP A 328 -13.90 -5.39 -2.10
CA ASP A 328 -13.15 -4.37 -1.38
C ASP A 328 -11.66 -4.72 -1.29
N VAL A 329 -11.32 -5.97 -0.95
CA VAL A 329 -9.94 -6.46 -0.92
C VAL A 329 -9.28 -6.39 -2.30
N ARG A 330 -9.98 -6.80 -3.36
CA ARG A 330 -9.44 -6.74 -4.73
C ARG A 330 -9.17 -5.31 -5.17
N LYS A 331 -10.04 -4.36 -4.81
CA LYS A 331 -9.84 -2.93 -5.05
C LYS A 331 -8.60 -2.41 -4.32
N SER A 332 -8.46 -2.68 -3.02
CA SER A 332 -7.27 -2.26 -2.26
C SER A 332 -5.97 -2.85 -2.80
N ILE A 333 -5.94 -4.13 -3.20
CA ILE A 333 -4.76 -4.74 -3.84
C ILE A 333 -4.44 -4.05 -5.17
N THR A 334 -5.46 -3.77 -5.98
CA THR A 334 -5.28 -3.11 -7.29
C THR A 334 -4.78 -1.68 -7.11
N PHE A 335 -5.29 -0.96 -6.11
CA PHE A 335 -4.82 0.37 -5.71
C PHE A 335 -3.33 0.34 -5.35
N CYS A 336 -2.90 -0.58 -4.48
CA CYS A 336 -1.47 -0.74 -4.15
C CYS A 336 -0.62 -1.01 -5.41
N ARG A 337 -1.09 -1.85 -6.34
CA ARG A 337 -0.37 -2.14 -7.59
C ARG A 337 -0.22 -0.91 -8.49
N GLN A 338 -1.27 -0.12 -8.63
CA GLN A 338 -1.24 1.12 -9.44
C GLN A 338 -0.25 2.14 -8.88
N LEU A 339 -0.10 2.17 -7.55
CA LEU A 339 0.82 3.05 -6.85
C LEU A 339 2.19 2.41 -6.57
N HIS A 340 2.45 1.21 -7.11
CA HIS A 340 3.69 0.47 -6.93
C HIS A 340 4.05 0.17 -5.45
N VAL A 341 3.04 0.08 -4.58
CA VAL A 341 3.21 -0.28 -3.16
C VAL A 341 3.17 -1.81 -3.01
N PRO A 342 4.21 -2.45 -2.44
CA PRO A 342 4.20 -3.89 -2.18
C PRO A 342 3.10 -4.29 -1.19
N VAL A 343 2.29 -5.30 -1.52
CA VAL A 343 1.30 -5.83 -0.57
C VAL A 343 2.00 -6.88 0.31
N LEU A 344 2.24 -6.53 1.58
CA LEU A 344 2.85 -7.44 2.58
C LEU A 344 1.91 -8.58 2.93
N GLY A 345 0.60 -8.33 2.88
CA GLY A 345 -0.40 -9.39 2.85
C GLY A 345 -1.78 -8.96 3.34
N VAL A 346 -2.69 -9.93 3.35
CA VAL A 346 -4.08 -9.76 3.75
C VAL A 346 -4.31 -10.35 5.14
N VAL A 347 -4.97 -9.59 6.01
CA VAL A 347 -5.45 -10.01 7.34
C VAL A 347 -6.97 -10.14 7.30
N GLU A 348 -7.48 -11.34 7.59
CA GLU A 348 -8.93 -11.57 7.73
C GLU A 348 -9.34 -11.42 9.20
N ASN A 349 -9.85 -10.24 9.56
CA ASN A 349 -10.32 -9.94 10.91
C ASN A 349 -11.74 -10.48 11.16
N MET A 350 -12.12 -10.63 12.44
CA MET A 350 -13.41 -11.16 12.87
C MET A 350 -13.74 -12.56 12.29
N CYS A 351 -12.72 -13.39 12.08
CA CYS A 351 -12.85 -14.72 11.50
C CYS A 351 -13.15 -15.79 12.56
N GLY A 352 -14.43 -16.05 12.79
CA GLY A 352 -14.90 -16.94 13.87
C GLY A 352 -14.95 -16.21 15.22
N PHE A 353 -15.21 -16.93 16.29
CA PHE A 353 -15.44 -16.38 17.63
C PHE A 353 -14.80 -17.26 18.69
N VAL A 354 -14.06 -16.64 19.62
CA VAL A 354 -13.46 -17.33 20.77
C VAL A 354 -14.44 -17.29 21.94
N CYS A 355 -14.88 -18.47 22.40
CA CYS A 355 -15.74 -18.56 23.58
C CYS A 355 -14.95 -18.15 24.83
N PRO A 356 -15.37 -17.11 25.59
CA PRO A 356 -14.63 -16.63 26.76
C PRO A 356 -14.63 -17.63 27.92
N LYS A 357 -15.54 -18.62 27.91
CA LYS A 357 -15.66 -19.64 28.97
C LYS A 357 -14.71 -20.83 28.77
N CYS A 358 -14.51 -21.27 27.53
CA CYS A 358 -13.78 -22.52 27.25
C CYS A 358 -12.66 -22.38 26.20
N GLY A 359 -12.48 -21.20 25.60
CA GLY A 359 -11.47 -20.94 24.56
C GLY A 359 -11.77 -21.61 23.21
N HIS A 360 -12.89 -22.33 23.08
CA HIS A 360 -13.28 -22.96 21.82
C HIS A 360 -13.56 -21.90 20.75
N ARG A 361 -13.01 -22.10 19.54
CA ARG A 361 -13.25 -21.22 18.39
C ARG A 361 -14.40 -21.76 17.55
N THR A 362 -15.48 -20.99 17.49
CA THR A 362 -16.67 -21.29 16.68
C THR A 362 -16.65 -20.46 15.40
N GLN A 363 -16.86 -21.10 14.25
CA GLN A 363 -17.00 -20.38 12.98
C GLN A 363 -18.43 -19.83 12.85
N ILE A 364 -18.60 -18.51 12.98
CA ILE A 364 -19.93 -17.85 12.90
C ILE A 364 -20.30 -17.50 11.46
N LEU A 365 -19.33 -17.03 10.67
CA LEU A 365 -19.50 -16.67 9.26
C LEU A 365 -18.67 -17.62 8.37
N PRO A 366 -18.98 -17.81 7.08
CA PRO A 366 -18.08 -18.54 6.18
C PRO A 366 -16.66 -17.95 6.23
N SER A 367 -15.63 -18.78 6.35
CA SER A 367 -14.21 -18.35 6.40
C SER A 367 -13.49 -18.54 5.06
N GLY A 368 -12.32 -17.91 4.94
CA GLY A 368 -11.38 -18.20 3.86
C GLY A 368 -11.58 -17.37 2.59
N ALA A 369 -12.52 -16.42 2.59
CA ALA A 369 -12.70 -15.48 1.49
C ALA A 369 -11.43 -14.65 1.29
N GLY A 370 -10.85 -14.10 2.37
CA GLY A 370 -9.60 -13.34 2.33
C GLY A 370 -8.42 -14.18 1.86
N SER A 371 -8.29 -15.42 2.34
CA SER A 371 -7.23 -16.34 1.93
C SER A 371 -7.33 -16.71 0.45
N GLN A 372 -8.54 -17.00 -0.03
CA GLN A 372 -8.77 -17.31 -1.44
C GLN A 372 -8.45 -16.11 -2.34
N ILE A 373 -8.87 -14.90 -1.95
CA ILE A 373 -8.58 -13.68 -2.73
C ILE A 373 -7.09 -13.38 -2.73
N ALA A 374 -6.41 -13.52 -1.59
CA ALA A 374 -4.97 -13.35 -1.49
C ALA A 374 -4.25 -14.29 -2.48
N LYS A 375 -4.67 -15.56 -2.53
CA LYS A 375 -4.18 -16.54 -3.50
C LYS A 375 -4.49 -16.15 -4.94
N ASP A 376 -5.74 -15.81 -5.26
CA ASP A 376 -6.17 -15.42 -6.61
C ASP A 376 -5.43 -14.19 -7.12
N MET A 377 -5.15 -13.26 -6.22
CA MET A 377 -4.44 -12.02 -6.51
C MET A 377 -2.92 -12.17 -6.37
N ASN A 378 -2.39 -13.36 -6.05
CA ASN A 378 -0.96 -13.61 -5.85
C ASN A 378 -0.31 -12.63 -4.85
N VAL A 379 -0.93 -12.47 -3.68
CA VAL A 379 -0.40 -11.71 -2.53
C VAL A 379 -0.39 -12.58 -1.27
N PRO A 380 0.47 -12.30 -0.28
CA PRO A 380 0.53 -13.11 0.93
C PRO A 380 -0.76 -13.05 1.75
N TYR A 381 -1.04 -14.12 2.48
CA TYR A 381 -2.08 -14.17 3.50
C TYR A 381 -1.42 -14.23 4.87
N LEU A 382 -1.61 -13.21 5.70
CA LEU A 382 -0.90 -13.09 6.98
C LEU A 382 -1.57 -13.90 8.09
N GLY A 383 -2.89 -14.05 8.04
CA GLY A 383 -3.63 -14.80 9.04
C GLY A 383 -5.07 -14.35 9.20
N SER A 384 -5.75 -15.01 10.14
CA SER A 384 -7.15 -14.71 10.47
C SER A 384 -7.28 -14.45 11.96
N ILE A 385 -7.76 -13.26 12.33
CA ILE A 385 -7.97 -12.86 13.73
C ILE A 385 -9.43 -13.16 14.07
N PRO A 386 -9.72 -14.00 15.09
CA PRO A 386 -11.10 -14.26 15.50
C PRO A 386 -11.73 -13.08 16.24
N MET A 387 -13.06 -13.08 16.34
CA MET A 387 -13.78 -12.24 17.30
C MET A 387 -13.49 -12.76 18.72
N ASP A 388 -12.59 -12.08 19.40
CA ASP A 388 -12.23 -12.34 20.79
C ASP A 388 -12.81 -11.21 21.66
N PRO A 389 -13.76 -11.49 22.58
CA PRO A 389 -14.32 -10.48 23.47
C PRO A 389 -13.25 -9.71 24.26
N SER A 390 -12.12 -10.35 24.54
CA SER A 390 -11.00 -9.76 25.27
C SER A 390 -10.32 -8.63 24.47
N ILE A 391 -10.39 -8.66 23.12
CA ILE A 391 -9.94 -7.54 22.29
C ILE A 391 -10.84 -6.33 22.52
N ALA A 392 -12.16 -6.51 22.45
CA ALA A 392 -13.12 -5.43 22.68
C ALA A 392 -12.97 -4.84 24.09
N GLU A 393 -12.87 -5.69 25.11
CA GLU A 393 -12.66 -5.24 26.50
C GLU A 393 -11.32 -4.50 26.71
N ALA A 394 -10.28 -4.90 25.98
CA ALA A 394 -9.01 -4.19 26.00
C ALA A 394 -9.16 -2.81 25.33
N CYS A 395 -9.71 -2.76 24.12
CA CYS A 395 -9.92 -1.55 23.35
C CYS A 395 -10.83 -0.53 24.05
N ASP A 396 -11.98 -0.95 24.56
CA ASP A 396 -12.92 -0.08 25.30
C ASP A 396 -12.31 0.41 26.62
N GLY A 397 -11.37 -0.35 27.18
CA GLY A 397 -10.61 0.03 28.37
C GLY A 397 -9.34 0.84 28.08
N GLY A 398 -9.08 1.23 26.82
CA GLY A 398 -7.87 1.95 26.43
C GLY A 398 -6.58 1.16 26.65
N ARG A 399 -6.64 -0.17 26.58
CA ARG A 399 -5.51 -1.08 26.80
C ARG A 399 -5.14 -1.78 25.50
N VAL A 400 -3.84 -1.85 25.22
CA VAL A 400 -3.32 -2.66 24.12
C VAL A 400 -3.56 -4.15 24.40
N PHE A 401 -4.37 -4.80 23.55
CA PHE A 401 -4.74 -6.22 23.71
C PHE A 401 -3.52 -7.15 23.76
N ILE A 402 -2.59 -7.04 22.80
CA ILE A 402 -1.44 -7.96 22.73
C ILE A 402 -0.51 -7.86 23.95
N HIS A 403 -0.51 -6.72 24.65
CA HIS A 403 0.21 -6.53 25.91
C HIS A 403 -0.58 -7.12 27.08
N HIS A 404 -1.86 -6.76 27.22
CA HIS A 404 -2.68 -7.14 28.37
C HIS A 404 -3.08 -8.62 28.39
N TYR A 405 -3.27 -9.22 27.22
CA TYR A 405 -3.68 -10.61 27.01
C TYR A 405 -2.61 -11.42 26.26
N SER A 406 -1.33 -11.18 26.58
CA SER A 406 -0.16 -11.72 25.87
C SER A 406 -0.06 -13.25 25.80
N SER A 407 -0.70 -13.97 26.72
CA SER A 407 -0.76 -15.43 26.75
C SER A 407 -1.96 -16.03 25.99
N SER A 408 -2.85 -15.20 25.46
CA SER A 408 -4.02 -15.68 24.72
C SER A 408 -3.63 -16.26 23.35
N PRO A 409 -4.39 -17.24 22.83
CA PRO A 409 -4.17 -17.74 21.46
C PRO A 409 -4.26 -16.63 20.40
N THR A 410 -5.17 -15.67 20.59
CA THR A 410 -5.36 -14.53 19.69
C THR A 410 -4.14 -13.60 19.69
N ALA A 411 -3.49 -13.38 20.84
CA ALA A 411 -2.22 -12.66 20.92
C ALA A 411 -1.09 -13.42 20.21
N GLY A 412 -1.10 -14.76 20.25
CA GLY A 412 -0.23 -15.60 19.42
C GLY A 412 -0.39 -15.30 17.93
N ILE A 413 -1.62 -15.31 17.42
CA ILE A 413 -1.93 -15.01 16.02
C ILE A 413 -1.42 -13.61 15.63
N LEU A 414 -1.63 -12.60 16.46
CA LEU A 414 -1.16 -11.23 16.19
C LEU A 414 0.38 -11.15 16.14
N ARG A 415 1.10 -11.91 16.99
CA ARG A 415 2.56 -12.01 16.91
C ARG A 415 3.03 -12.70 15.63
N ASP A 416 2.31 -13.69 15.15
CA ASP A 416 2.68 -14.38 13.91
C ASP A 416 2.46 -13.47 12.68
N ILE A 417 1.39 -12.66 12.69
CA ILE A 417 1.05 -11.73 11.60
C ILE A 417 2.14 -10.68 11.37
N ILE A 418 2.88 -10.24 12.40
CA ILE A 418 3.96 -9.26 12.22
C ILE A 418 5.23 -9.84 11.61
N GLY A 419 5.35 -11.16 11.44
CA GLY A 419 6.56 -11.81 10.90
C GLY A 419 7.06 -11.22 9.58
N PRO A 420 6.20 -11.11 8.54
CA PRO A 420 6.58 -10.48 7.26
C PRO A 420 6.89 -8.98 7.37
N ILE A 421 6.33 -8.29 8.37
CA ILE A 421 6.63 -6.86 8.62
C ILE A 421 8.02 -6.74 9.26
N LEU A 422 8.32 -7.55 10.28
CA LEU A 422 9.65 -7.62 10.91
C LEU A 422 10.75 -8.03 9.92
N ALA A 423 10.42 -8.83 8.90
CA ALA A 423 11.37 -9.22 7.87
C ALA A 423 11.86 -8.04 7.02
N LEU A 424 11.14 -6.91 6.99
CA LEU A 424 11.61 -5.69 6.32
C LEU A 424 12.90 -5.16 6.96
N ASP A 425 13.02 -5.18 8.29
CA ASP A 425 14.20 -4.69 9.01
C ASP A 425 15.40 -5.65 8.92
N GLN A 426 15.17 -6.88 8.42
CA GLN A 426 16.24 -7.82 8.11
C GLN A 426 16.84 -7.57 6.70
N THR A 427 16.37 -6.55 5.98
CA THR A 427 16.80 -6.21 4.60
C THR A 427 17.96 -5.20 4.48
N ASP A 428 18.61 -4.81 5.59
CA ASP A 428 19.94 -4.17 5.57
C ASP A 428 21.10 -5.18 5.29
N LEU A 429 20.76 -6.46 5.10
CA LEU A 429 21.51 -7.37 4.24
C LEU A 429 20.86 -7.34 2.84
N PRO A 430 21.64 -7.33 1.74
CA PRO A 430 21.15 -7.00 0.40
C PRO A 430 19.83 -7.72 0.09
N LYS A 431 18.80 -6.93 -0.20
CA LYS A 431 17.39 -7.34 -0.37
C LYS A 431 17.25 -8.66 -1.13
N PRO A 432 16.46 -9.64 -0.65
CA PRO A 432 15.87 -10.62 -1.54
C PRO A 432 14.71 -9.95 -2.26
N SER A 433 14.91 -9.66 -3.54
CA SER A 433 13.83 -9.44 -4.50
C SER A 433 12.85 -10.61 -4.46
N ILE A 434 11.57 -10.34 -4.70
CA ILE A 434 10.50 -11.35 -4.80
C ILE A 434 10.94 -12.46 -5.75
N GLU A 435 11.19 -13.64 -5.19
CA GLU A 435 11.58 -14.84 -5.90
C GLU A 435 10.31 -15.67 -6.17
N THR A 436 9.89 -15.68 -7.44
CA THR A 436 8.89 -16.58 -7.99
C THR A 436 9.28 -18.04 -7.67
N LEU A 437 8.33 -18.98 -7.70
CA LEU A 437 8.61 -20.44 -7.57
C LEU A 437 9.71 -20.98 -8.52
N GLU A 438 10.07 -20.21 -9.54
CA GLU A 438 11.20 -20.46 -10.44
C GLU A 438 12.58 -20.19 -9.79
N THR A 439 12.71 -19.27 -8.82
CA THR A 439 14.00 -18.87 -8.23
C THR A 439 14.42 -19.73 -7.03
N ILE A 440 13.52 -20.51 -6.41
CA ILE A 440 13.89 -21.54 -5.42
C ILE A 440 14.84 -22.58 -6.04
N LYS A 441 14.78 -22.78 -7.37
CA LYS A 441 15.71 -23.64 -8.11
C LYS A 441 17.13 -23.07 -8.23
N GLU A 442 17.36 -21.79 -7.98
CA GLU A 442 18.69 -21.15 -8.15
C GLU A 442 19.47 -21.01 -6.84
N LYS A 443 18.80 -21.07 -5.66
CA LYS A 443 19.45 -20.99 -4.34
C LYS A 443 19.58 -22.31 -3.58
N THR A 444 18.89 -23.35 -4.03
CA THR A 444 19.07 -24.70 -3.50
C THR A 444 19.96 -25.49 -4.45
N MET A 445 20.88 -26.27 -3.90
CA MET A 445 21.68 -27.19 -4.71
C MET A 445 21.14 -28.60 -4.54
N ARG A 446 21.08 -29.37 -5.62
CA ARG A 446 20.65 -30.76 -5.58
C ARG A 446 21.83 -31.66 -5.89
N ILE A 447 22.24 -32.43 -4.89
CA ILE A 447 23.43 -33.28 -4.94
C ILE A 447 23.01 -34.72 -5.20
N ALA A 448 23.53 -35.32 -6.27
CA ALA A 448 23.33 -36.73 -6.59
C ALA A 448 24.45 -37.59 -6.03
N ILE A 449 24.10 -38.68 -5.35
CA ILE A 449 25.05 -39.64 -4.76
C ILE A 449 24.65 -41.06 -5.18
N PRO A 450 25.49 -41.77 -5.97
CA PRO A 450 25.25 -43.15 -6.35
C PRO A 450 25.39 -44.05 -5.12
N LEU A 451 24.44 -44.97 -4.91
CA LEU A 451 24.37 -45.80 -3.72
C LEU A 451 24.64 -47.29 -4.01
N ALA A 452 25.35 -47.91 -3.09
CA ALA A 452 25.43 -49.36 -2.89
C ALA A 452 25.26 -49.61 -1.37
N ASP A 453 24.34 -50.50 -0.98
CA ASP A 453 24.02 -50.80 0.42
C ASP A 453 23.71 -49.55 1.29
N GLY A 454 23.06 -48.54 0.69
CA GLY A 454 22.65 -47.31 1.39
C GLY A 454 23.77 -46.29 1.64
N LYS A 455 25.00 -46.57 1.19
CA LYS A 455 26.16 -45.66 1.23
C LYS A 455 26.67 -45.35 -0.16
N LEU A 456 27.58 -44.37 -0.27
CA LEU A 456 28.22 -44.05 -1.53
C LEU A 456 28.90 -45.26 -2.17
N ALA A 457 28.52 -45.53 -3.43
CA ALA A 457 29.13 -46.56 -4.26
C ALA A 457 30.54 -46.13 -4.72
N MET A 458 31.52 -47.01 -4.54
CA MET A 458 32.90 -46.76 -4.97
C MET A 458 33.10 -46.91 -6.49
N HIS A 459 32.18 -47.59 -7.17
CA HIS A 459 32.17 -47.73 -8.63
C HIS A 459 30.87 -47.16 -9.19
N PHE A 460 30.97 -46.05 -9.92
CA PHE A 460 29.81 -45.33 -10.45
C PHE A 460 28.87 -46.20 -11.30
N GLY A 461 29.42 -47.12 -12.09
CA GLY A 461 28.65 -47.99 -12.99
C GLY A 461 27.91 -49.14 -12.31
N HIS A 462 28.06 -49.36 -11.00
CA HIS A 462 27.45 -50.48 -10.26
C HIS A 462 26.43 -49.99 -9.22
N CYS A 463 25.95 -48.74 -9.33
CA CYS A 463 24.97 -48.21 -8.39
C CYS A 463 23.55 -48.66 -8.73
N GLU A 464 22.84 -49.16 -7.73
CA GLU A 464 21.44 -49.59 -7.89
C GLU A 464 20.47 -48.42 -7.71
N ARG A 465 20.90 -47.39 -6.97
CA ARG A 465 20.09 -46.23 -6.60
C ARG A 465 20.92 -44.95 -6.59
N PHE A 466 20.24 -43.81 -6.64
CA PHE A 466 20.79 -42.48 -6.39
C PHE A 466 20.05 -41.83 -5.24
N ALA A 467 20.78 -41.33 -4.24
CA ALA A 467 20.24 -40.32 -3.32
C ALA A 467 20.34 -38.95 -4.00
N LEU A 468 19.20 -38.28 -4.16
CA LEU A 468 19.12 -36.87 -4.51
C LEU A 468 18.86 -36.09 -3.23
N VAL A 469 19.78 -35.21 -2.87
CA VAL A 469 19.72 -34.42 -1.64
C VAL A 469 19.62 -32.94 -2.01
N ASP A 470 18.51 -32.32 -1.61
CA ASP A 470 18.32 -30.88 -1.68
C ASP A 470 18.99 -30.26 -0.46
N ALA A 471 19.94 -29.37 -0.70
CA ALA A 471 20.70 -28.70 0.35
C ALA A 471 20.73 -27.19 0.11
N ASP A 472 20.77 -26.45 1.21
CA ASP A 472 21.02 -25.02 1.19
C ASP A 472 22.52 -24.76 1.46
N PRO A 473 23.30 -24.33 0.45
CA PRO A 473 24.72 -24.04 0.61
C PRO A 473 25.01 -22.85 1.54
N SER A 474 24.04 -21.95 1.76
CA SER A 474 24.21 -20.78 2.62
C SER A 474 24.07 -21.14 4.11
N SER A 475 23.03 -21.90 4.48
CA SER A 475 22.82 -22.36 5.85
C SER A 475 23.54 -23.68 6.18
N LYS A 476 24.11 -24.37 5.18
CA LYS A 476 24.77 -25.69 5.29
C LYS A 476 23.86 -26.78 5.85
N THR A 477 22.55 -26.69 5.54
CA THR A 477 21.53 -27.64 6.00
C THR A 477 21.02 -28.51 4.86
N ILE A 478 20.61 -29.73 5.20
CA ILE A 478 19.89 -30.63 4.28
C ILE A 478 18.41 -30.30 4.40
N LEU A 479 17.77 -29.99 3.28
CA LEU A 479 16.35 -29.64 3.19
C LEU A 479 15.50 -30.90 2.97
N LYS A 480 15.93 -31.77 2.07
CA LYS A 480 15.19 -32.97 1.68
C LYS A 480 16.13 -34.02 1.06
N ARG A 481 15.81 -35.30 1.25
CA ARG A 481 16.43 -36.43 0.56
C ARG A 481 15.37 -37.30 -0.12
N GLU A 482 15.67 -37.77 -1.34
CA GLU A 482 14.90 -38.79 -2.06
C GLU A 482 15.83 -39.82 -2.71
N ASP A 483 15.50 -41.12 -2.56
CA ASP A 483 16.30 -42.21 -3.11
C ASP A 483 15.61 -42.87 -4.31
N LEU A 484 16.17 -42.70 -5.50
CA LEU A 484 15.61 -43.18 -6.76
C LEU A 484 16.35 -44.40 -7.28
N GLN A 485 15.66 -45.30 -7.97
CA GLN A 485 16.30 -46.43 -8.66
C GLN A 485 17.10 -45.94 -9.87
N ALA A 486 18.32 -46.44 -10.03
CA ALA A 486 19.16 -46.08 -11.16
C ALA A 486 18.54 -46.63 -12.47
N PRO A 487 18.49 -45.84 -13.55
CA PRO A 487 18.10 -46.33 -14.86
C PRO A 487 19.17 -47.27 -15.44
N PRO A 488 18.87 -48.02 -16.52
CA PRO A 488 19.84 -48.89 -17.19
C PRO A 488 21.14 -48.15 -17.56
N HIS A 489 22.29 -48.79 -17.40
CA HIS A 489 23.60 -48.17 -17.65
C HIS A 489 23.93 -48.05 -19.15
N GLU A 490 23.30 -47.07 -19.80
CA GLU A 490 23.61 -46.69 -21.19
C GLU A 490 24.48 -45.43 -21.25
N PRO A 491 25.47 -45.35 -22.17
CA PRO A 491 26.33 -44.17 -22.31
C PRO A 491 25.53 -42.89 -22.55
N GLY A 492 25.67 -41.92 -21.63
CA GLY A 492 24.99 -40.61 -21.73
C GLY A 492 23.59 -40.53 -21.13
N LEU A 493 23.00 -41.66 -20.71
CA LEU A 493 21.67 -41.67 -20.09
C LEU A 493 21.69 -41.01 -18.70
N LEU A 494 22.65 -41.39 -17.84
CA LEU A 494 22.73 -40.92 -16.45
C LEU A 494 22.92 -39.39 -16.31
N PRO A 495 23.83 -38.74 -17.07
CA PRO A 495 23.94 -37.28 -17.03
C PRO A 495 22.68 -36.55 -17.47
N THR A 496 21.92 -37.13 -18.42
CA THR A 496 20.65 -36.55 -18.88
C THR A 496 19.60 -36.71 -17.79
N TRP A 497 19.48 -37.94 -17.29
CA TRP A 497 18.48 -38.34 -16.31
C TRP A 497 18.63 -37.61 -14.96
N LEU A 498 19.85 -37.36 -14.51
CA LEU A 498 20.13 -36.58 -13.30
C LEU A 498 19.95 -35.07 -13.52
N GLY A 499 20.37 -34.54 -14.67
CA GLY A 499 20.17 -33.13 -15.02
C GLY A 499 18.70 -32.74 -15.13
N GLU A 500 17.87 -33.59 -15.75
CA GLU A 500 16.40 -33.40 -15.80
C GLU A 500 15.74 -33.39 -14.42
N ARG A 501 16.37 -34.05 -13.45
CA ARG A 501 15.93 -34.08 -12.03
C ARG A 501 16.51 -32.94 -11.21
N GLY A 502 17.19 -32.00 -11.86
CA GLY A 502 17.72 -30.77 -11.26
C GLY A 502 19.02 -30.95 -10.50
N ALA A 503 19.72 -32.09 -10.63
CA ALA A 503 21.00 -32.27 -9.95
C ALA A 503 22.05 -31.30 -10.50
N THR A 504 22.71 -30.55 -9.62
CA THR A 504 23.74 -29.57 -9.95
C THR A 504 25.13 -30.03 -9.52
N VAL A 505 25.21 -31.02 -8.61
CA VAL A 505 26.47 -31.65 -8.18
C VAL A 505 26.29 -33.17 -8.15
N ILE A 506 27.35 -33.91 -8.48
CA ILE A 506 27.44 -35.34 -8.28
C ILE A 506 28.68 -35.69 -7.46
N ILE A 507 28.49 -36.43 -6.36
CA ILE A 507 29.57 -36.94 -5.51
C ILE A 507 29.69 -38.43 -5.75
N ALA A 508 30.85 -38.89 -6.21
CA ALA A 508 31.12 -40.28 -6.56
C ALA A 508 32.43 -40.78 -5.92
N GLY A 509 32.51 -42.07 -5.60
CA GLY A 509 33.75 -42.69 -5.14
C GLY A 509 34.77 -42.84 -6.28
N GLY A 510 34.34 -43.37 -7.42
CA GLY A 510 35.14 -43.47 -8.65
C GLY A 510 34.26 -43.37 -9.89
N MET A 511 34.69 -42.56 -10.88
CA MET A 511 33.97 -42.30 -12.13
C MET A 511 34.94 -42.23 -13.30
N GLY A 512 34.64 -42.90 -14.43
CA GLY A 512 35.50 -42.85 -15.62
C GLY A 512 35.51 -41.47 -16.28
N GLN A 513 36.64 -41.08 -16.88
CA GLN A 513 36.86 -39.73 -17.45
C GLN A 513 35.78 -39.30 -18.46
N ARG A 514 35.32 -40.24 -19.31
CA ARG A 514 34.24 -39.98 -20.26
C ARG A 514 32.92 -39.62 -19.58
N ALA A 515 32.60 -40.23 -18.44
CA ALA A 515 31.39 -39.92 -17.69
C ALA A 515 31.51 -38.55 -16.99
N GLN A 516 32.67 -38.24 -16.41
CA GLN A 516 32.94 -36.92 -15.81
C GLN A 516 32.72 -35.80 -16.83
N ALA A 517 33.31 -35.94 -18.02
CA ALA A 517 33.16 -34.97 -19.11
C ALA A 517 31.69 -34.77 -19.55
N LEU A 518 30.89 -35.84 -19.55
CA LEU A 518 29.46 -35.76 -19.91
C LEU A 518 28.62 -35.05 -18.84
N PHE A 519 28.98 -35.15 -17.57
CA PHE A 519 28.33 -34.40 -16.49
C PHE A 519 28.74 -32.92 -16.51
N GLU A 520 30.02 -32.63 -16.69
CA GLU A 520 30.55 -31.27 -16.79
C GLU A 520 30.01 -30.51 -18.00
N GLN A 521 29.88 -31.18 -19.16
CA GLN A 521 29.27 -30.58 -20.36
C GLN A 521 27.82 -30.12 -20.11
N ARG A 522 27.15 -30.71 -19.11
CA ARG A 522 25.78 -30.37 -18.69
C ARG A 522 25.72 -29.41 -17.51
N GLY A 523 26.85 -28.87 -17.08
CA GLY A 523 26.92 -27.93 -15.95
C GLY A 523 26.73 -28.60 -14.59
N ILE A 524 26.87 -29.93 -14.49
CA ILE A 524 26.83 -30.66 -13.23
C ILE A 524 28.26 -30.76 -12.68
N GLN A 525 28.51 -30.19 -11.50
CA GLN A 525 29.82 -30.27 -10.85
C GLN A 525 30.12 -31.71 -10.43
N VAL A 526 31.27 -32.24 -10.83
CA VAL A 526 31.68 -33.61 -10.52
C VAL A 526 32.70 -33.61 -9.38
N VAL A 527 32.41 -34.39 -8.34
CA VAL A 527 33.32 -34.65 -7.22
C VAL A 527 33.61 -36.15 -7.18
N VAL A 528 34.86 -36.52 -7.44
CA VAL A 528 35.31 -37.93 -7.47
C VAL A 528 36.33 -38.19 -6.36
N GLY A 529 36.47 -39.45 -5.96
CA GLY A 529 37.40 -39.87 -4.92
C GLY A 529 36.83 -39.75 -3.49
N ALA A 530 35.54 -39.48 -3.33
CA ALA A 530 34.92 -39.43 -2.01
C ALA A 530 34.93 -40.84 -1.37
N SER A 531 35.24 -40.90 -0.06
CA SER A 531 35.21 -42.17 0.69
C SER A 531 33.78 -42.67 0.87
N SER A 532 33.59 -43.99 0.96
CA SER A 532 32.25 -44.56 1.18
C SER A 532 31.68 -44.12 2.53
N ASP A 533 30.59 -43.35 2.50
CA ASP A 533 29.88 -42.85 3.68
C ASP A 533 28.38 -42.65 3.34
N THR A 534 27.57 -42.26 4.32
CA THR A 534 26.15 -41.96 4.10
C THR A 534 25.97 -40.67 3.30
N PRO A 535 24.89 -40.56 2.50
CA PRO A 535 24.58 -39.34 1.75
C PRO A 535 24.57 -38.08 2.61
N GLU A 536 24.00 -38.14 3.82
CA GLU A 536 23.95 -37.01 4.74
C GLU A 536 25.34 -36.52 5.15
N ASN A 537 26.22 -37.45 5.54
CA ASN A 537 27.59 -37.11 5.95
C ASN A 537 28.37 -36.50 4.78
N LEU A 538 28.23 -37.07 3.58
CA LEU A 538 28.90 -36.58 2.37
C LEU A 538 28.41 -35.18 2.00
N VAL A 539 27.10 -34.92 2.09
CA VAL A 539 26.53 -33.60 1.82
C VAL A 539 26.99 -32.60 2.88
N HIS A 540 26.93 -32.93 4.17
CA HIS A 540 27.45 -32.04 5.21
C HIS A 540 28.94 -31.73 5.04
N ALA A 541 29.76 -32.74 4.74
CA ALA A 541 31.19 -32.55 4.47
C ALA A 541 31.42 -31.69 3.22
N PHE A 542 30.62 -31.88 2.16
CA PHE A 542 30.68 -31.08 0.94
C PHE A 542 30.33 -29.61 1.21
N LEU A 543 29.20 -29.35 1.88
CA LEU A 543 28.75 -27.99 2.24
C LEU A 543 29.73 -27.29 3.20
N ALA A 544 30.36 -28.05 4.09
CA ALA A 544 31.39 -27.55 4.98
C ALA A 544 32.76 -27.34 4.31
N LYS A 545 32.92 -27.74 3.03
CA LYS A 545 34.21 -27.77 2.30
C LYS A 545 35.29 -28.61 3.02
N THR A 546 34.86 -29.66 3.70
CA THR A 546 35.73 -30.60 4.45
C THR A 546 35.73 -32.01 3.85
N LEU A 547 34.98 -32.24 2.78
CA LEU A 547 34.93 -33.53 2.08
C LEU A 547 36.32 -33.90 1.55
N GLN A 548 36.89 -34.97 2.08
CA GLN A 548 38.17 -35.50 1.62
C GLN A 548 37.97 -36.33 0.36
N THR A 549 38.66 -35.96 -0.71
CA THR A 549 38.71 -36.71 -1.97
C THR A 549 40.08 -37.37 -2.13
N GLY A 550 40.08 -38.68 -2.36
CA GLY A 550 41.25 -39.49 -2.69
C GLY A 550 41.46 -39.62 -4.20
N ALA A 551 42.37 -40.52 -4.61
CA ALA A 551 42.58 -40.84 -6.02
C ALA A 551 41.31 -41.46 -6.64
N ASN A 552 40.98 -41.07 -7.88
CA ASN A 552 39.87 -41.66 -8.62
C ASN A 552 40.12 -43.15 -8.85
N ILE A 553 39.26 -44.01 -8.31
CA ILE A 553 39.45 -45.47 -8.34
C ILE A 553 39.10 -46.06 -9.73
N CYS A 554 38.60 -45.24 -10.67
CA CYS A 554 38.22 -45.65 -12.03
C CYS A 554 39.09 -44.97 -13.10
N ASP A 555 40.36 -45.36 -13.20
CA ASP A 555 41.19 -45.11 -14.39
C ASP A 555 41.24 -46.38 -15.26
N HIS A 556 40.25 -46.48 -16.15
CA HIS A 556 40.26 -47.39 -17.30
C HIS A 556 39.95 -46.60 -18.57
#